data_AF-A0A2T5IJK9-F1
#
_entry.id   AF-A0A2T5IJK9-F1
#
_cell.length_a   1.000
_cell.length_b   1.000
_cell.length_c   1.000
_cell.angle_alpha   90.00
_cell.angle_beta   90.00
_cell.angle_gamma   90.00
#
_symmetry.space_group_name_H-M   'P 1'
#
loop_
_entity.id
_entity.type
_entity.pdbx_description
1 polymer ?
#
loop_
_entity_poly.entity_id
_entity_poly.type
_entity_poly.pdbx_seq_one_letter_code
_entity_poly.pdbx_strand_id
1 'polypeptide(L)'
;MWKNRMLPEISKIAKFRIPVGEDLFLRQCASWQNLFHLPSSYRYPTGSIQGYITRLNWTDEFIILEKEHNEAFEYFIVDRRIESVKGPFSIERFEKALKEEAIELPLIELSEMDWIINF
;
A
#
# COMPACT_ATOMS: atom_id res chain seq x y z
N MET A 1 26.89 9.42 21.74
CA MET A 1 27.31 9.77 20.36
C MET A 1 26.61 8.83 19.39
N TRP A 2 25.83 9.40 18.49
CA TRP A 2 25.04 8.68 17.50
C TRP A 2 25.98 8.08 16.44
N LYS A 3 25.96 6.76 16.24
CA LYS A 3 26.60 6.14 15.08
C LYS A 3 25.51 5.81 14.06
N ASN A 4 25.46 6.66 13.03
CA ASN A 4 24.94 6.46 11.69
C ASN A 4 24.20 5.14 11.46
N ARG A 5 22.88 5.16 11.66
CA ARG A 5 22.00 4.25 10.91
C ARG A 5 21.96 4.76 9.49
N MET A 6 22.85 4.23 8.64
CA MET A 6 22.66 4.30 7.20
C MET A 6 21.31 3.63 6.90
N LEU A 7 20.28 4.45 6.66
CA LEU A 7 19.10 4.01 5.93
C LEU A 7 19.63 3.73 4.51
N PRO A 8 19.73 2.46 4.08
CA PRO A 8 20.42 2.15 2.85
C PRO A 8 19.67 2.79 1.69
N GLU A 9 20.44 3.37 0.78
CA GLU A 9 20.07 4.14 -0.40
C GLU A 9 19.16 3.41 -1.42
N ILE A 10 18.68 2.21 -1.08
CA ILE A 10 17.73 1.38 -1.83
C ILE A 10 16.39 2.12 -2.05
N SER A 11 16.07 3.08 -1.19
CA SER A 11 14.90 3.96 -1.31
C SER A 11 15.13 5.20 -2.19
N LYS A 12 16.13 5.27 -3.08
CA LYS A 12 16.37 6.49 -3.86
C LYS A 12 15.62 6.61 -5.19
N ILE A 13 15.07 5.53 -5.75
CA ILE A 13 14.27 5.62 -7.00
C ILE A 13 12.92 4.93 -6.77
N ALA A 14 11.90 5.72 -6.46
CA ALA A 14 10.52 5.25 -6.51
C ALA A 14 10.14 5.13 -7.99
N LYS A 15 9.44 4.07 -8.39
CA LYS A 15 8.77 4.05 -9.70
C LYS A 15 7.56 4.98 -9.69
N PHE A 16 6.84 5.04 -8.57
CA PHE A 16 5.77 5.99 -8.34
C PHE A 16 5.54 6.23 -6.85
N ARG A 17 4.88 7.35 -6.55
CA ARG A 17 4.40 7.74 -5.22
C ARG A 17 2.96 8.20 -5.37
N ILE A 18 2.02 7.47 -4.76
CA ILE A 18 0.60 7.82 -4.76
C ILE A 18 0.29 8.44 -3.40
N PRO A 19 -0.13 9.72 -3.32
CA PRO A 19 -0.64 10.27 -2.08
C PRO A 19 -1.99 9.61 -1.74
N VAL A 20 -2.16 9.24 -0.48
CA VAL A 20 -3.35 8.54 0.04
C VAL A 20 -3.92 9.41 1.16
N GLY A 21 -4.67 10.45 0.78
CA GLY A 21 -5.04 11.53 1.70
C GLY A 21 -3.88 12.50 1.96
N GLU A 22 -3.94 13.24 3.07
CA GLU A 22 -2.98 14.34 3.36
C GLU A 22 -1.63 13.84 3.88
N ASP A 23 -1.63 12.82 4.74
CA ASP A 23 -0.43 12.41 5.50
C ASP A 23 0.22 11.11 5.00
N LEU A 24 -0.43 10.39 4.09
CA LEU A 24 0.04 9.07 3.65
C LEU A 24 0.48 9.10 2.19
N PHE A 25 1.43 8.24 1.89
CA PHE A 25 1.74 7.92 0.52
C PHE A 25 2.13 6.46 0.38
N LEU A 26 1.70 5.89 -0.73
CA LEU A 26 2.04 4.55 -1.18
C LEU A 26 3.20 4.68 -2.15
N ARG A 27 4.31 4.01 -1.86
CA ARG A 27 5.52 4.10 -2.66
C ARG A 27 5.89 2.75 -3.23
N GLN A 28 5.99 2.65 -4.55
CA GLN A 28 6.64 1.51 -5.17
C GLN A 28 8.12 1.79 -5.40
N CYS A 29 8.99 0.97 -4.81
CA CYS A 29 10.43 1.07 -5.00
C CYS A 29 10.87 0.32 -6.27
N ALA A 30 12.02 0.69 -6.84
CA ALA A 30 12.64 -0.05 -7.94
C ALA A 30 12.89 -1.54 -7.62
N SER A 31 12.98 -1.89 -6.32
CA SER A 31 13.05 -3.26 -5.79
C SER A 31 11.71 -4.00 -5.74
N TRP A 32 10.64 -3.44 -6.33
CA TRP A 32 9.29 -4.03 -6.38
C TRP A 32 8.63 -4.20 -5.00
N GLN A 33 9.17 -3.49 -4.00
CA GLN A 33 8.59 -3.38 -2.68
C GLN A 33 7.68 -2.15 -2.64
N ASN A 34 6.42 -2.38 -2.28
CA ASN A 34 5.49 -1.30 -1.96
C ASN A 34 5.61 -1.00 -0.47
N LEU A 35 5.99 0.24 -0.16
CA LEU A 35 6.10 0.76 1.19
C LEU A 35 4.86 1.58 1.51
N PHE A 36 4.26 1.27 2.65
CA PHE A 36 3.13 1.99 3.23
C PHE A 36 3.63 2.78 4.44
N HIS A 37 3.44 4.09 4.40
CA HIS A 37 3.73 4.96 5.53
C HIS A 37 2.42 5.29 6.23
N LEU A 38 2.27 4.91 7.50
CA LEU A 38 1.17 5.34 8.38
C LEU A 38 1.66 6.47 9.31
N PRO A 39 0.77 7.34 9.84
CA PRO A 39 1.19 8.57 10.51
C PRO A 39 2.05 8.30 11.74
N SER A 40 1.74 7.25 12.52
CA SER A 40 2.53 6.88 13.70
C SER A 40 3.77 6.05 13.31
N SER A 41 3.67 5.28 12.22
CA SER A 41 4.75 4.45 11.70
C SER A 41 5.72 5.17 10.76
N TYR A 42 5.70 6.50 10.64
CA TYR A 42 6.56 7.27 9.71
C TYR A 42 8.07 6.94 9.82
N ARG A 43 8.51 6.34 10.93
CA ARG A 43 9.89 5.84 11.13
C ARG A 43 10.20 4.47 10.51
N TYR A 44 9.20 3.62 10.23
CA TYR A 44 9.37 2.29 9.62
C TYR A 44 8.15 1.92 8.76
N PRO A 45 8.33 1.43 7.52
CA PRO A 45 7.21 1.00 6.70
C PRO A 45 6.40 -0.07 7.46
N THR A 46 5.09 0.15 7.62
CA THR A 46 4.21 -0.75 8.39
C THR A 46 4.08 -2.13 7.74
N GLY A 47 4.52 -2.26 6.50
CA GLY A 47 4.71 -3.52 5.80
C GLY A 47 5.47 -3.30 4.50
N SER A 48 6.20 -4.33 4.05
CA SER A 48 6.73 -4.43 2.70
C SER A 48 5.82 -5.37 1.93
N ILE A 49 5.00 -4.85 1.03
CA ILE A 49 4.17 -5.68 0.14
C ILE A 49 4.88 -5.80 -1.20
N GLN A 50 5.43 -6.99 -1.52
CA GLN A 50 6.12 -7.23 -2.79
C GLN A 50 5.14 -7.38 -3.95
N GLY A 51 5.45 -6.83 -5.12
CA GLY A 51 4.64 -6.97 -6.34
C GLY A 51 4.23 -5.63 -6.95
N TYR A 52 3.43 -5.66 -8.01
CA TYR A 52 2.88 -4.47 -8.65
C TYR A 52 1.45 -4.21 -8.21
N ILE A 53 1.18 -3.05 -7.61
CA ILE A 53 -0.20 -2.64 -7.35
C ILE A 53 -0.88 -2.39 -8.68
N THR A 54 -2.05 -2.98 -8.88
CA THR A 54 -2.87 -2.86 -10.09
C THR A 54 -4.12 -2.03 -9.80
N ARG A 55 -4.75 -2.28 -8.64
CA ARG A 55 -5.91 -1.53 -8.16
C ARG A 55 -5.74 -1.06 -6.73
N LEU A 56 -6.33 0.09 -6.42
CA LEU A 56 -6.23 0.74 -5.12
C LEU A 56 -7.48 1.57 -4.87
N ASN A 57 -7.95 1.64 -3.63
CA ASN A 57 -8.89 2.66 -3.18
C ASN A 57 -8.75 2.86 -1.67
N TRP A 58 -9.20 4.00 -1.15
CA TRP A 58 -9.09 4.29 0.28
C TRP A 58 -10.21 5.19 0.80
N THR A 59 -10.41 5.11 2.11
CA THR A 59 -11.14 6.07 2.95
C THR A 59 -10.20 6.57 4.06
N ASP A 60 -10.73 7.38 4.98
CA ASP A 60 -10.02 7.78 6.19
C ASP A 60 -9.67 6.61 7.12
N GLU A 61 -10.44 5.53 7.06
CA GLU A 61 -10.27 4.36 7.94
C GLU A 61 -9.50 3.21 7.29
N PHE A 62 -9.67 3.01 5.98
CA PHE A 62 -9.15 1.84 5.29
C PHE A 62 -8.44 2.18 3.98
N ILE A 63 -7.47 1.35 3.63
CA ILE A 63 -6.92 1.28 2.28
C ILE A 63 -7.13 -0.14 1.80
N ILE A 64 -7.63 -0.31 0.59
CA ILE A 64 -7.75 -1.62 -0.05
C ILE A 64 -6.97 -1.63 -1.34
N LEU A 65 -6.32 -2.74 -1.65
CA LEU A 65 -5.54 -2.86 -2.87
C LEU A 65 -5.49 -4.28 -3.41
N GLU A 66 -5.30 -4.33 -4.72
CA GLU A 66 -4.96 -5.51 -5.49
C GLU A 66 -3.53 -5.34 -5.99
N LYS A 67 -2.76 -6.43 -5.97
CA LYS A 67 -1.45 -6.46 -6.60
C LYS A 67 -1.27 -7.73 -7.41
N GLU A 68 -0.43 -7.63 -8.42
CA GLU A 68 0.12 -8.77 -9.14
C GLU A 68 1.49 -9.16 -8.58
N HIS A 69 1.69 -10.46 -8.35
CA HIS A 69 2.97 -11.03 -7.92
C HIS A 69 3.06 -12.48 -8.39
N ASN A 70 4.15 -12.82 -9.10
CA ASN A 70 4.37 -14.14 -9.69
C ASN A 70 3.15 -14.67 -10.47
N GLU A 71 2.58 -13.84 -11.35
CA GLU A 71 1.41 -14.17 -12.19
C GLU A 71 0.10 -14.43 -11.41
N ALA A 72 0.05 -14.10 -10.12
CA ALA A 72 -1.14 -14.21 -9.28
C ALA A 72 -1.56 -12.85 -8.72
N PHE A 73 -2.87 -12.67 -8.55
CA PHE A 73 -3.44 -11.51 -7.87
C PHE A 73 -3.60 -11.78 -6.37
N GLU A 74 -3.06 -10.86 -5.57
CA GLU A 74 -3.16 -10.86 -4.12
C GLU A 74 -3.85 -9.58 -3.65
N TYR A 75 -4.71 -9.69 -2.64
CA TYR A 75 -5.51 -8.59 -2.14
C TYR A 75 -5.20 -8.27 -0.69
N PHE A 76 -5.26 -7.00 -0.31
CA PHE A 76 -4.92 -6.54 1.04
C PHE A 76 -5.90 -5.49 1.54
N ILE A 77 -6.10 -5.49 2.85
CA ILE A 77 -6.82 -4.45 3.59
C ILE A 77 -5.84 -3.86 4.60
N VAL A 78 -5.64 -2.55 4.57
CA VAL A 78 -4.90 -1.81 5.58
C VAL A 78 -5.90 -1.09 6.45
N ASP A 79 -5.95 -1.43 7.74
CA ASP A 79 -6.75 -0.72 8.73
C ASP A 79 -5.89 0.41 9.32
N ARG A 80 -6.25 1.65 8.99
CA ARG A 80 -5.51 2.86 9.41
C ARG A 80 -5.73 3.20 10.87
N ARG A 81 -6.84 2.74 11.48
CA ARG A 81 -7.22 3.08 12.86
C ARG A 81 -6.30 2.42 13.87
N ILE A 82 -5.87 1.19 13.55
CA ILE A 82 -4.97 0.37 14.39
C ILE A 82 -3.62 0.11 13.73
N GLU A 83 -3.35 0.75 12.60
CA GLU A 83 -2.14 0.61 11.80
C GLU A 83 -1.76 -0.85 11.47
N SER A 84 -2.73 -1.63 10.99
CA SER A 84 -2.54 -3.05 10.67
C SER A 84 -2.71 -3.35 9.19
N VAL A 85 -1.95 -4.32 8.67
CA VAL A 85 -2.08 -4.84 7.30
C VAL A 85 -2.61 -6.27 7.38
N LYS A 86 -3.71 -6.54 6.68
CA LYS A 86 -4.35 -7.85 6.55
C LYS A 86 -4.18 -8.36 5.11
N GLY A 87 -3.72 -9.60 4.96
CA GLY A 87 -3.47 -10.25 3.68
C GLY A 87 -2.15 -11.04 3.68
N PRO A 88 -1.74 -11.64 2.53
CA PRO A 88 -2.45 -11.65 1.26
C PRO A 88 -3.73 -12.47 1.30
N PHE A 89 -4.77 -11.98 0.63
CA PHE A 89 -6.02 -12.71 0.40
C PHE A 89 -6.15 -13.17 -1.06
N SER A 90 -6.94 -14.22 -1.28
CA SER A 90 -7.62 -14.44 -2.57
C SER A 90 -8.82 -13.50 -2.70
N ILE A 91 -9.35 -13.33 -3.91
CA ILE A 91 -10.53 -12.47 -4.14
C ILE A 91 -11.72 -12.86 -3.25
N GLU A 92 -12.03 -14.15 -3.14
CA GLU A 92 -13.16 -14.63 -2.31
C GLU A 92 -12.96 -14.31 -0.83
N ARG A 93 -11.74 -14.49 -0.31
CA ARG A 93 -11.43 -14.17 1.10
C ARG A 93 -11.41 -12.67 1.33
N PHE A 94 -10.97 -11.90 0.35
CA PHE A 94 -10.96 -10.46 0.39
C PHE A 94 -12.39 -9.91 0.44
N GLU A 95 -13.27 -10.33 -0.46
CA GLU A 95 -14.69 -9.95 -0.45
C GLU A 95 -15.39 -10.33 0.86
N LYS A 96 -15.05 -11.50 1.41
CA LYS A 96 -15.55 -11.91 2.74
C LYS A 96 -15.04 -10.97 3.84
N ALA A 97 -13.75 -10.65 3.85
CA ALA A 97 -13.17 -9.73 4.83
C ALA A 97 -13.76 -8.32 4.73
N LEU A 98 -14.01 -7.81 3.51
CA LEU A 98 -14.70 -6.54 3.30
C LEU A 98 -16.09 -6.53 3.95
N LYS A 99 -16.85 -7.61 3.77
CA LYS A 99 -18.19 -7.76 4.37
C LYS A 99 -18.13 -7.84 5.90
N GLU A 100 -17.18 -8.60 6.45
CA GLU A 100 -17.00 -8.75 7.90
C GLU A 100 -16.64 -7.43 8.58
N GLU A 101 -15.86 -6.58 7.90
CA GLU A 101 -15.44 -5.26 8.39
C GLU A 101 -16.41 -4.13 7.99
N ALA A 102 -17.52 -4.45 7.31
CA ALA A 102 -18.48 -3.48 6.75
C ALA A 102 -17.84 -2.40 5.86
N ILE A 103 -16.86 -2.80 5.03
CA ILE A 103 -16.14 -1.92 4.11
C ILE A 103 -16.84 -1.96 2.74
N GLU A 104 -17.58 -0.89 2.44
CA GLU A 104 -18.21 -0.67 1.13
C GLU A 104 -17.33 0.23 0.24
N LEU A 105 -16.20 -0.31 -0.20
CA LEU A 105 -15.21 0.42 -1.00
C LEU A 105 -14.81 -0.42 -2.22
N PRO A 106 -15.00 0.07 -3.46
CA PRO A 106 -14.61 -0.68 -4.66
C PRO A 106 -13.10 -0.55 -4.90
N LEU A 107 -12.50 -1.55 -5.55
CA LEU A 107 -11.15 -1.41 -6.12
C LEU A 107 -11.22 -0.55 -7.38
N ILE A 108 -10.30 0.42 -7.53
CA ILE A 108 -10.19 1.28 -8.70
C ILE A 108 -8.85 1.01 -9.39
N GLU A 109 -8.85 0.86 -10.71
CA GLU A 109 -7.63 0.67 -11.50
C GLU A 109 -6.69 1.86 -11.32
N LEU A 110 -5.40 1.60 -11.13
CA LEU A 110 -4.43 2.69 -11.00
C LEU A 110 -4.38 3.59 -12.25
N SER A 111 -4.67 3.04 -13.43
CA SER A 111 -4.75 3.82 -14.68
C SER A 111 -5.93 4.78 -14.73
N GLU A 112 -6.97 4.55 -13.92
CA GLU A 112 -8.15 5.41 -13.82
C GLU A 112 -7.97 6.50 -12.75
N MET A 113 -6.91 6.43 -11.95
CA MET A 113 -6.63 7.40 -10.92
C MET A 113 -5.81 8.57 -11.48
N ASP A 114 -6.37 9.79 -11.43
CA ASP A 114 -5.69 11.03 -11.81
C ASP A 114 -4.56 11.38 -10.82
N TRP A 115 -3.33 10.88 -11.03
CA TRP A 115 -2.15 11.32 -10.26
C TRP A 115 -0.90 11.58 -11.11
N ILE A 116 -0.09 12.52 -10.62
CA ILE A 116 1.18 12.99 -11.18
C ILE A 116 2.19 11.84 -11.22
N ILE A 117 2.50 11.33 -12.42
CA ILE A 117 3.70 10.54 -12.70
C ILE A 117 4.89 11.49 -12.52
N ASN A 118 5.58 11.44 -11.37
CA ASN A 118 6.88 12.09 -11.23
C ASN A 118 7.89 11.31 -12.07
N PHE A 119 8.26 11.87 -13.22
CA PHE A 119 9.45 11.47 -13.98
C PHE A 119 10.72 12.00 -13.32
#